data_AF-A0A382QTM7-F1
#
_entry.id   AF-A0A382QTM7-F1
#
_cell.length_a   1.000
_cell.length_b   1.000
_cell.length_c   1.000
_cell.angle_alpha   90.00
_cell.angle_beta   90.00
_cell.angle_gamma   90.00
#
_symmetry.space_group_name_H-M   'P 1'
#
loop_
_entity.id
_entity.type
_entity.pdbx_description
1 polymer ?
#
loop_
_entity_poly.entity_id
_entity_poly.type
_entity_poly.pdbx_seq_one_letter_code
_entity_poly.pdbx_strand_id
1 'polypeptide(L)' 'MEELVSLCKRRGFIFQTNEIYGGLQGSFDYGPLGVELKNNL' A
#
# COMPACT_ATOMS: atom_id res chain seq x y z
N MET A 1 -10.15 10.57 1.89
CA MET A 1 -9.67 9.17 1.75
C MET A 1 -8.59 9.08 0.68
N GLU A 2 -8.75 9.74 -0.47
CA GLU A 2 -7.75 9.82 -1.55
C GLU A 2 -6.39 10.38 -1.10
N GLU A 3 -6.37 11.39 -0.23
CA GLU A 3 -5.13 11.96 0.32
C GLU A 3 -4.30 10.92 1.09
N LEU A 4 -4.97 10.05 1.86
CA LEU A 4 -4.33 8.99 2.64
C LEU A 4 -3.74 7.93 1.72
N VAL A 5 -4.51 7.52 0.69
CA VAL A 5 -4.06 6.56 -0.32
C VAL A 5 -2.86 7.11 -1.10
N SER A 6 -2.90 8.39 -1.49
CA SER A 6 -1.80 9.09 -2.16
C SER A 6 -0.54 9.15 -1.28
N LEU A 7 -0.70 9.43 0.01
CA LEU A 7 0.40 9.42 0.97
C LEU A 7 0.99 8.00 1.12
N CYS A 8 0.14 6.98 1.30
CA CYS A 8 0.56 5.59 1.45
C CYS A 8 1.34 5.10 0.23
N LYS A 9 0.87 5.42 -0.99
CA LYS A 9 1.55 5.04 -2.22
C LYS A 9 2.88 5.79 -2.41
N ARG A 10 2.91 7.10 -2.15
CA ARG A 10 4.12 7.93 -2.31
C ARG A 10 5.22 7.60 -1.30
N ARG A 11 4.85 7.22 -0.09
CA ARG A 11 5.79 6.89 0.99
C ARG A 11 6.10 5.39 1.08
N GLY A 12 5.41 4.55 0.33
CA GLY A 12 5.64 3.10 0.33
C GLY A 12 5.12 2.39 1.56
N PHE A 13 3.95 2.78 2.03
CA PHE A 13 3.20 2.03 3.05
C PHE A 13 2.35 0.92 2.43
N ILE A 14 1.52 1.26 1.45
CA ILE A 14 0.55 0.33 0.86
C ILE A 14 0.52 0.54 -0.66
N PHE A 15 0.54 -0.56 -1.40
CA PHE A 15 0.47 -0.61 -2.85
C PHE A 15 -0.70 -1.50 -3.31
N GLN A 16 -1.21 -1.24 -4.51
CA GLN A 16 -2.21 -2.12 -5.12
C GLN A 16 -1.53 -3.42 -5.55
N THR A 17 -2.04 -4.57 -5.10
CA THR A 17 -1.52 -5.85 -5.57
C THR A 17 -1.72 -5.97 -7.07
N ASN A 18 -0.69 -6.44 -7.79
CA ASN A 18 -0.71 -6.58 -9.24
C ASN A 18 -1.01 -5.28 -10.01
N GLU A 19 -0.57 -4.12 -9.50
CA GLU A 19 -0.80 -2.81 -10.15
C GLU A 19 -0.38 -2.81 -11.64
N ILE A 20 0.75 -3.42 -11.98
CA ILE A 20 1.26 -3.53 -13.37
C ILE A 20 0.40 -4.41 -14.29
N TYR A 21 -0.49 -5.24 -13.72
CA TYR A 21 -1.39 -6.12 -14.45
C TYR A 21 -2.86 -5.69 -14.35
N GLY A 22 -3.13 -4.42 -14.00
CA GLY A 22 -4.47 -3.86 -13.90
C GLY A 22 -5.06 -3.87 -12.48
N GLY A 23 -4.28 -4.31 -11.48
CA GLY A 23 -4.67 -4.29 -10.08
C GLY A 23 -5.65 -5.40 -9.71
N LEU A 24 -5.40 -6.08 -8.60
CA LEU A 24 -6.38 -6.96 -7.98
C LEU A 24 -7.23 -6.14 -7.00
N GLN A 25 -8.51 -5.98 -7.29
CA GLN A 25 -9.40 -5.20 -6.43
C GLN A 25 -9.60 -5.93 -5.09
N GLY A 26 -9.36 -5.23 -3.97
CA GLY A 26 -9.50 -5.78 -2.61
C GLY A 26 -8.25 -6.48 -2.06
N SER A 27 -7.16 -6.54 -2.82
CA SER A 27 -5.85 -7.02 -2.33
C SER A 27 -4.82 -5.90 -2.37
N PHE A 28 -4.03 -5.81 -1.30
CA PHE A 28 -3.02 -4.77 -1.13
C PHE A 28 -1.72 -5.35 -0.57
N ASP A 29 -0.60 -4.84 -1.11
CA ASP A 29 0.74 -5.22 -0.70
C ASP A 29 1.33 -4.15 0.22
N TYR A 30 1.94 -4.56 1.33
CA TYR A 30 2.61 -3.65 2.25
C TYR A 30 4.03 -3.37 1.78
N GLY A 31 4.37 -2.09 1.63
CA GLY A 31 5.73 -1.66 1.33
C GLY A 31 6.63 -1.66 2.58
N PRO A 32 7.91 -1.27 2.44
CA PRO A 32 8.88 -1.35 3.54
C PRO A 32 8.43 -0.63 4.82
N LEU A 33 7.92 0.61 4.70
CA LEU A 33 7.41 1.34 5.86
C LEU A 33 6.06 0.81 6.35
N GLY A 34 5.28 0.18 5.48
CA GLY A 34 4.01 -0.46 5.82
C GLY A 34 4.20 -1.71 6.65
N VAL A 35 5.21 -2.52 6.35
CA VAL A 35 5.56 -3.72 7.11
C VAL A 35 6.05 -3.35 8.51
N GLU A 36 6.92 -2.34 8.62
CA GLU A 36 7.37 -1.85 9.93
C GLU A 36 6.19 -1.34 10.78
N LEU A 37 5.29 -0.55 10.18
CA LEU A 37 4.11 -0.07 10.90
C LEU A 37 3.19 -1.23 11.34
N LYS A 38 2.98 -2.22 10.48
CA LYS A 38 2.15 -3.40 10.76
C LYS A 38 2.73 -4.27 11.86
N ASN A 39 4.05 -4.43 11.91
CA ASN A 39 4.71 -5.28 12.89
C ASN A 39 4.81 -4.62 14.28
N ASN A 40 4.76 -3.29 14.34
CA ASN A 40 4.83 -2.52 15.58
C ASN A 40 3.46 -2.23 16.22
N LEU A 41 2.37 -2.76 15.65
CA LEU A 41 0.99 -2.60 16.13
C LEU A 41 0.41 -3.96 16.53
#